data_AF-A0A3D2L472-F1
#
_entry.id   AF-A0A3D2L472-F1
#
_cell.length_a   1.000
_cell.length_b   1.000
_cell.length_c   1.000
_cell.angle_alpha   90.00
_cell.angle_beta   90.00
_cell.angle_gamma   90.00
#
_symmetry.space_group_name_H-M   'P 1'
#
loop_
_entity.id
_entity.type
_entity.pdbx_description
1 polymer ?
#
loop_
_entity_poly.entity_id
_entity_poly.type
_entity_poly.pdbx_seq_one_letter_code
_entity_poly.pdbx_strand_id
1 'polypeptide(L)' 'MPADGFAPLETVSGPDLSAQQREARVIVVGNEKGGAGKSTVSMHLSVALMRMGKKVGVIDLDVR' A
#
# COMPACT_ATOMS: atom_id res chain seq x y z
N MET A 1 -7.83 28.81 -22.49
CA MET A 1 -7.54 27.72 -21.53
C MET A 1 -8.40 27.98 -20.30
N PRO A 2 -9.24 27.03 -19.85
CA PRO A 2 -10.02 27.22 -18.63
C PRO A 2 -9.10 27.16 -17.40
N ALA A 3 -9.42 27.95 -16.36
CA ALA A 3 -8.50 28.32 -15.27
C ALA A 3 -8.65 27.49 -13.97
N ASP A 4 -9.52 26.47 -13.94
CA ASP A 4 -10.08 26.02 -12.66
C ASP A 4 -9.73 24.57 -12.25
N GLY A 5 -8.83 23.90 -12.97
CA GLY A 5 -8.15 22.68 -12.49
C GLY A 5 -9.00 21.44 -12.15
N PHE A 6 -10.33 21.53 -12.21
CA PHE A 6 -11.26 20.44 -11.98
C PHE A 6 -12.11 20.26 -13.23
N ALA A 7 -11.76 19.25 -14.03
CA ALA A 7 -12.64 18.75 -15.07
C ALA A 7 -13.96 18.28 -14.40
N PRO A 8 -15.12 18.37 -15.10
CA PRO A 8 -16.35 17.73 -14.66
C PRO A 8 -16.05 16.26 -14.34
N LEU A 9 -16.59 15.75 -13.23
CA LEU A 9 -16.48 14.34 -12.89
C LEU A 9 -17.08 13.52 -14.03
N GLU A 10 -16.23 13.01 -14.92
CA GLU A 10 -16.63 11.90 -15.77
C GLU A 10 -17.10 10.81 -14.84
N THR A 11 -18.30 10.28 -15.10
CA THR A 11 -18.79 9.09 -14.42
C THR A 11 -17.77 7.99 -14.65
N VAL A 12 -16.84 7.84 -13.71
CA VAL A 12 -15.92 6.72 -13.69
C VAL A 12 -16.81 5.52 -13.51
N SER A 13 -17.00 4.77 -14.60
CA SER A 13 -17.55 3.43 -14.56
C SER A 13 -16.90 2.73 -13.36
N GLY A 14 -17.73 2.28 -12.41
CA GLY A 14 -17.24 1.64 -11.19
C GLY A 14 -16.21 0.57 -11.53
N PRO A 15 -15.27 0.28 -10.61
CA PRO A 15 -14.20 -0.67 -10.87
C PRO A 15 -14.79 -1.95 -11.46
N ASP A 16 -14.25 -2.36 -12.59
CA ASP A 16 -14.58 -3.64 -13.20
C ASP A 16 -14.27 -4.73 -12.16
N LEU A 17 -15.33 -5.26 -11.53
CA LEU A 17 -15.25 -6.25 -10.46
C LEU A 17 -14.80 -7.62 -11.00
N SER A 18 -14.60 -7.75 -12.32
CA SER A 18 -13.87 -8.85 -12.93
C SER A 18 -12.37 -8.81 -12.61
N ALA A 19 -11.92 -7.86 -11.79
CA ALA A 19 -10.57 -7.69 -11.25
C ALA A 19 -9.89 -9.05 -11.02
N GLN A 20 -9.21 -9.48 -12.08
CA GLN A 20 -8.39 -10.67 -12.15
C GLN A 20 -7.58 -10.70 -10.86
N GLN A 21 -7.78 -11.71 -10.00
CA GLN A 21 -7.14 -11.78 -8.69
C GLN A 21 -5.63 -11.58 -8.88
N ARG A 22 -5.16 -10.35 -8.66
CA ARG A 22 -3.76 -10.01 -8.82
C ARG A 22 -3.08 -10.61 -7.62
N GLU A 23 -2.32 -11.67 -7.86
CA GLU A 23 -1.55 -12.33 -6.84
C GLU A 23 -0.59 -11.32 -6.18
N ALA A 24 -0.84 -11.03 -4.91
CA ALA A 24 -0.01 -10.14 -4.10
C ALA A 24 0.87 -10.98 -3.18
N ARG A 25 2.15 -10.59 -3.03
CA ARG A 25 3.01 -11.20 -2.02
C ARG A 25 2.72 -10.57 -0.66
N VAL A 26 2.41 -11.40 0.33
CA VAL A 26 2.18 -10.96 1.71
C VAL A 26 3.43 -11.28 2.53
N ILE A 27 3.98 -10.26 3.21
CA ILE A 27 5.13 -10.38 4.11
C ILE A 27 4.66 -9.97 5.50
N VAL A 28 4.85 -10.84 6.48
CA VAL A 28 4.50 -10.57 7.88
C VAL A 28 5.78 -10.37 8.69
N VAL A 29 5.88 -9.25 9.39
CA VAL A 29 7.00 -8.94 10.29
C VAL A 29 6.51 -9.10 11.73
N GLY A 30 6.79 -10.26 12.32
CA GLY A 30 6.36 -10.62 13.69
C GLY A 30 7.51 -10.71 14.68
N ASN A 31 7.27 -10.30 15.92
CA ASN A 31 8.17 -10.44 17.07
C ASN A 31 7.40 -10.15 18.37
N GLU A 32 7.53 -11.03 19.38
CA GLU A 32 6.81 -10.90 20.65
C GLU A 32 7.42 -9.86 21.60
N LYS A 33 8.70 -9.53 21.41
CA LYS A 33 9.44 -8.59 22.26
C LYS A 33 9.20 -7.13 21.85
N GLY A 34 8.91 -6.29 22.84
CA GLY A 34 8.87 -4.83 22.69
C GLY A 34 10.26 -4.26 22.35
N GLY A 35 10.32 -3.30 21.43
CA GLY A 35 11.59 -2.68 21.02
C GLY A 35 12.49 -3.53 20.12
N ALA A 36 12.03 -4.69 19.63
CA ALA A 36 12.81 -5.54 18.72
C ALA A 36 12.97 -4.98 17.29
N GLY A 37 12.48 -3.76 17.02
CA GLY A 37 12.64 -3.10 15.72
C GLY A 37 11.67 -3.54 14.62
N LYS A 38 10.56 -4.23 14.94
CA LYS A 38 9.55 -4.67 13.96
C LYS A 38 9.12 -3.54 13.02
N SER A 39 8.56 -2.46 13.57
CA SER A 39 8.05 -1.33 12.79
C SER A 39 9.14 -0.64 11.98
N THR A 40 10.35 -0.57 12.54
CA THR A 40 11.53 -0.04 11.84
C THR A 40 11.86 -0.88 10.62
N VAL A 41 11.95 -2.20 10.76
CA VAL A 41 12.24 -3.11 9.65
C VAL A 41 11.10 -3.09 8.62
N SER A 42 9.84 -3.10 9.05
CA SER A 42 8.68 -2.97 8.16
C SER A 42 8.76 -1.72 7.29
N MET A 43 9.05 -0.55 7.87
CA MET A 43 9.22 0.69 7.11
C MET A 43 10.36 0.61 6.08
N HIS A 44 11.53 0.13 6.49
CA HIS A 44 12.68 0.04 5.58
C HIS A 44 12.42 -0.94 4.44
N LEU A 45 11.76 -2.07 4.73
CA LEU A 45 11.36 -3.05 3.73
C LEU A 45 10.38 -2.45 2.72
N SER A 46 9.37 -1.73 3.18
CA SER A 46 8.40 -1.05 2.32
C SER A 46 9.08 -0.05 1.37
N VAL A 47 9.96 0.81 1.90
CA VAL A 47 10.71 1.78 1.09
C VAL A 47 11.61 1.08 0.07
N ALA A 48 12.30 0.02 0.46
CA ALA A 48 13.14 -0.75 -0.47
C ALA A 48 12.33 -1.35 -1.62
N LEU A 49 11.18 -1.96 -1.32
CA LEU A 49 10.29 -2.54 -2.33
C LEU A 49 9.70 -1.47 -3.26
N MET A 50 9.32 -0.30 -2.72
CA MET A 50 8.87 0.84 -3.52
C MET A 50 9.97 1.36 -4.44
N ARG A 51 11.22 1.45 -3.96
CA ARG A 51 12.39 1.84 -4.79
C ARG A 51 12.68 0.84 -5.91
N MET A 52 12.30 -0.43 -5.73
CA MET A 52 12.36 -1.46 -6.78
C MET A 52 11.14 -1.42 -7.73
N GLY A 53 10.31 -0.38 -7.66
CA GLY A 53 9.14 -0.19 -8.53
C GLY A 53 7.94 -1.09 -8.18
N LYS A 54 7.91 -1.70 -6.99
CA LYS A 54 6.77 -2.52 -6.54
C LYS A 54 5.67 -1.64 -5.97
N LYS A 55 4.41 -2.00 -6.25
CA LYS A 55 3.25 -1.47 -5.52
C LYS A 55 3.22 -2.11 -4.15
N VAL A 56 3.29 -1.31 -3.10
CA VAL A 56 3.38 -1.77 -1.71
C VAL A 56 2.19 -1.24 -0.92
N GLY A 57 1.49 -2.13 -0.20
CA GLY A 57 0.56 -1.77 0.85
C GLY A 57 1.13 -2.18 2.20
N VAL A 58 0.87 -1.40 3.24
CA VAL A 58 1.32 -1.68 4.62
C VAL A 58 0.10 -1.69 5.52
N ILE A 59 0.01 -2.70 6.38
CA ILE A 59 -1.02 -2.83 7.41
C ILE A 59 -0.27 -3.00 8.74
N ASP A 60 -0.52 -2.10 9.68
CA ASP A 60 -0.02 -2.24 11.04
C ASP A 60 -1.04 -3.04 11.88
N LEU A 61 -0.57 -4.11 12.50
CA LEU A 61 -1.38 -5.04 13.30
C LEU A 61 -0.92 -5.07 14.77
N ASP A 62 0.03 -4.23 15.17
CA ASP A 62 0.43 -4.12 16.59
C ASP A 62 -0.67 -3.33 17.34
N VAL A 63 -1.71 -4.06 17.78
CA VAL A 63 -2.77 -3.52 18.62
C VAL A 63 -2.28 -3.55 20.07
N ARG A 64 -1.55 -2.52 20.48
CA ARG A 64 -1.18 -2.27 21.87
C ARG A 64 -1.57 -0.87 22.29
#